data_AF-A0A6C0HTR7-F1
#
_entry.id   AF-A0A6C0HTR7-F1
#
_cell.length_a   1.000
_cell.length_b   1.000
_cell.length_c   1.000
_cell.angle_alpha   90.00
_cell.angle_beta   90.00
_cell.angle_gamma   90.00
#
_symmetry.space_group_name_H-M   'P 1'
#
loop_
_entity.id
_entity.type
_entity.pdbx_description
1 polymer ?
#
loop_
_entity_poly.entity_id
_entity_poly.type
_entity_poly.pdbx_seq_one_letter_code
_entity_poly.pdbx_strand_id
1 'polypeptide(L)'
;MYSIQPEKIDSAYPIIKETIPQSSLGYGTNNKYPEFPPLMSDGRSVIGSWQPESTENANLIESNNIKSNWEYRRYLTSNSKDILEYNFKEACNDVGYFKRPIDLPSIQSNAVSGYNNPFLFRSVVDNSKPQGYQESDLKNLYLTREQLNARKISPVVN
;
A
#
# COMPACT_ATOMS: atom_id res chain seq x y z
N MET A 1 -13.15 -52.07 12.97
CA MET A 1 -14.42 -52.02 12.22
C MET A 1 -14.48 -50.70 11.48
N TYR A 2 -14.35 -50.71 10.16
CA TYR A 2 -14.52 -49.49 9.35
C TYR A 2 -16.02 -49.28 9.09
N SER A 3 -16.51 -48.07 9.37
CA SER A 3 -17.85 -47.62 9.02
C SER A 3 -17.96 -47.54 7.48
N ILE A 4 -18.89 -48.28 6.89
CA ILE A 4 -19.18 -48.27 5.44
C ILE A 4 -20.40 -47.37 5.15
N GLN A 5 -20.82 -46.55 6.11
CA GLN A 5 -21.97 -45.66 5.92
C GLN A 5 -21.53 -44.38 5.18
N PRO A 6 -22.26 -43.96 4.14
CA PRO A 6 -21.96 -42.71 3.44
C PRO A 6 -22.15 -41.53 4.40
N GLU A 7 -21.08 -40.76 4.61
CA GLU A 7 -21.13 -39.58 5.45
C GLU A 7 -21.78 -38.40 4.68
N LYS A 8 -22.54 -37.58 5.42
CA LYS A 8 -23.20 -36.39 4.85
C LYS A 8 -22.16 -35.32 4.56
N ILE A 9 -22.38 -34.51 3.51
CA ILE A 9 -21.47 -33.41 3.12
C ILE A 9 -21.15 -32.45 4.28
N ASP A 10 -22.11 -32.24 5.18
CA ASP A 10 -21.96 -31.38 6.36
C ASP A 10 -20.83 -31.82 7.30
N SER A 11 -20.45 -33.10 7.28
CA SER A 11 -19.33 -33.63 8.05
C SER A 11 -17.96 -33.28 7.48
N ALA A 12 -17.87 -33.05 6.16
CA ALA A 12 -16.62 -32.72 5.48
C ALA A 12 -16.17 -31.28 5.77
N TYR A 13 -17.12 -30.38 6.06
CA TYR A 13 -16.88 -28.98 6.34
C TYR A 13 -17.67 -28.55 7.59
N PRO A 14 -17.18 -28.87 8.80
CA PRO A 14 -17.84 -28.39 10.00
C PRO A 14 -17.85 -26.86 9.98
N ILE A 15 -19.01 -26.25 10.24
CA ILE A 15 -19.12 -24.80 10.43
C ILE A 15 -18.39 -24.48 11.73
N ILE A 16 -17.13 -24.06 11.61
CA ILE A 16 -16.34 -23.57 12.74
C ILE A 16 -16.94 -22.22 13.13
N LYS A 17 -17.76 -22.22 14.18
CA LYS A 17 -18.14 -20.97 14.83
C LYS A 17 -16.88 -20.42 15.50
N GLU A 18 -16.40 -19.28 15.03
CA GLU A 18 -15.29 -18.57 15.68
C GLU A 18 -15.64 -18.40 17.17
N THR A 19 -14.85 -19.05 18.05
CA THR A 19 -15.05 -19.00 19.51
C THR A 19 -14.47 -17.74 20.14
N ILE A 20 -13.71 -16.98 19.35
CA ILE A 20 -13.09 -15.73 19.72
C ILE A 20 -14.02 -14.61 19.25
N PRO A 21 -14.43 -13.67 20.11
CA PRO A 21 -15.19 -12.52 19.65
C PRO A 21 -14.37 -11.75 18.62
N GLN A 22 -14.97 -11.40 17.48
CA GLN A 22 -14.32 -10.59 16.46
C GLN A 22 -13.83 -9.27 17.08
N SER A 23 -12.59 -8.86 16.79
CA SER A 23 -12.08 -7.61 17.33
C SER A 23 -12.91 -6.46 16.76
N SER A 24 -13.64 -5.75 17.62
CA SER A 24 -14.45 -4.60 17.17
C SER A 24 -13.58 -3.42 16.73
N LEU A 25 -12.32 -3.43 17.18
CA LEU A 25 -11.29 -2.47 16.81
C LEU A 25 -10.41 -3.20 15.80
N GLY A 26 -10.58 -2.92 14.50
CA GLY A 26 -9.69 -3.39 13.44
C GLY A 26 -8.32 -2.68 13.51
N TYR A 27 -7.78 -2.23 12.38
CA TYR A 27 -6.53 -1.44 12.33
C TYR A 27 -6.56 -0.08 13.08
N GLY A 28 -7.68 0.29 13.70
CA GLY A 28 -7.88 1.52 14.48
C GLY A 28 -7.65 1.39 15.99
N THR A 29 -7.03 0.31 16.47
CA THR A 29 -6.82 0.03 17.91
C THR A 29 -6.04 1.09 18.68
N ASN A 30 -5.42 2.08 18.01
CA ASN A 30 -4.71 3.19 18.62
C ASN A 30 -5.23 4.58 18.19
N ASN A 31 -6.49 4.66 17.77
CA ASN A 31 -7.10 5.94 17.45
C ASN A 31 -7.86 6.51 18.66
N LYS A 32 -7.45 7.69 19.14
CA LYS A 32 -8.11 8.41 20.24
C LYS A 32 -9.56 8.80 19.88
N TYR A 33 -9.85 8.98 18.59
CA TYR A 33 -11.15 9.44 18.10
C TYR A 33 -11.75 8.40 17.13
N PRO A 34 -12.58 7.46 17.59
CA PRO A 34 -13.11 6.37 16.77
C PRO A 34 -13.95 6.82 15.56
N GLU A 35 -14.61 7.98 15.64
CA GLU A 35 -15.45 8.51 14.56
C GLU A 35 -14.66 9.20 13.44
N PHE A 36 -13.36 9.40 13.62
CA PHE A 36 -12.49 10.02 12.64
C PHE A 36 -11.48 9.00 12.13
N PRO A 37 -11.04 9.06 10.87
CA PRO A 37 -9.97 8.20 10.38
C PRO A 37 -8.70 8.44 11.23
N PRO A 38 -7.88 7.41 11.45
CA PRO A 38 -6.65 7.57 12.23
C PRO A 38 -5.78 8.68 11.62
N LEU A 39 -5.22 9.57 12.44
CA LEU A 39 -4.27 10.58 11.97
C LEU A 39 -2.87 9.97 11.99
N MET A 40 -2.54 9.15 10.98
CA MET A 40 -1.19 8.62 10.79
C MET A 40 -0.44 9.48 9.76
N SER A 41 0.75 9.96 10.12
CA SER A 41 1.60 10.80 9.25
C SER A 41 2.13 10.06 8.02
N ASP A 42 2.13 8.73 8.04
CA ASP A 42 2.58 7.88 6.95
C ASP A 42 1.50 7.54 5.91
N GLY A 43 0.28 8.08 6.06
CA GLY A 43 -0.81 7.89 5.11
C GLY A 43 -1.46 6.50 5.11
N ARG A 44 -1.09 5.61 6.04
CA ARG A 44 -1.68 4.25 6.16
C ARG A 44 -3.09 4.23 6.75
N SER A 45 -3.68 5.40 7.03
CA SER A 45 -4.95 5.52 7.73
C SER A 45 -6.17 5.68 6.83
N VAL A 46 -5.96 5.94 5.54
CA VAL A 46 -7.03 5.70 4.57
C VAL A 46 -7.03 4.20 4.40
N ILE A 47 -8.04 3.53 4.96
CA ILE A 47 -8.37 2.17 4.56
C ILE A 47 -8.32 2.16 3.03
N GLY A 48 -7.30 1.51 2.45
CA GLY A 48 -7.40 1.02 1.08
C GLY A 48 -8.76 0.36 1.02
N SER A 49 -9.59 0.76 0.06
CA SER A 49 -10.98 0.35 -0.02
C SER A 49 -11.04 -1.17 -0.03
N TRP A 50 -11.10 -1.78 1.15
CA TRP A 50 -10.99 -3.21 1.31
C TRP A 50 -12.31 -3.78 0.81
N GLN A 51 -12.30 -4.18 -0.45
CA GLN A 51 -13.40 -4.90 -1.07
C GLN A 51 -13.18 -6.38 -0.73
N PRO A 52 -14.16 -7.08 -0.14
CA PRO A 52 -14.06 -8.52 0.05
C PRO A 52 -13.82 -9.21 -1.30
N GLU A 53 -12.87 -10.16 -1.35
CA GLU A 53 -12.58 -10.92 -2.59
C GLU A 53 -13.83 -11.64 -3.15
N SER A 54 -14.80 -11.97 -2.29
CA SER A 54 -16.08 -12.53 -2.70
C SER A 54 -16.89 -11.58 -3.59
N THR A 55 -16.84 -10.28 -3.31
CA THR A 55 -17.52 -9.23 -4.07
C THR A 55 -16.83 -9.03 -5.42
N GLU A 56 -15.50 -8.98 -5.42
CA GLU A 56 -14.72 -8.88 -6.67
C GLU A 56 -14.92 -10.11 -7.57
N ASN A 57 -14.97 -11.30 -6.98
CA ASN A 57 -15.26 -12.52 -7.74
C ASN A 57 -16.69 -12.52 -8.32
N ALA A 58 -17.68 -12.04 -7.56
CA ALA A 58 -19.05 -11.89 -8.07
C ALA A 58 -19.09 -10.91 -9.25
N ASN A 59 -18.42 -9.76 -9.14
CA ASN A 59 -18.29 -8.78 -10.21
C ASN A 59 -17.57 -9.36 -11.44
N LEU A 60 -16.54 -10.18 -11.24
CA LEU A 60 -15.81 -10.86 -12.32
C LEU A 60 -16.71 -11.83 -13.08
N ILE A 61 -17.51 -12.63 -12.34
CA ILE A 61 -18.46 -13.58 -12.92
C ILE A 61 -19.53 -12.84 -13.73
N GLU A 62 -20.08 -11.76 -13.18
CA GLU A 62 -21.12 -10.94 -13.82
C GLU A 62 -20.59 -10.22 -15.08
N SER A 63 -19.45 -9.53 -14.96
CA SER A 63 -18.85 -8.75 -16.05
C SER A 63 -18.41 -9.63 -17.24
N ASN A 64 -17.93 -10.85 -16.98
CA ASN A 64 -17.51 -11.79 -18.00
C ASN A 64 -18.61 -12.79 -18.41
N ASN A 65 -19.82 -12.64 -17.87
CA ASN A 65 -20.99 -13.47 -18.15
C ASN A 65 -20.69 -14.98 -18.03
N ILE A 66 -19.96 -15.36 -16.96
CA ILE A 66 -19.55 -16.74 -16.70
C ILE A 66 -20.73 -17.51 -16.11
N LYS A 67 -21.17 -18.58 -16.79
CA LYS A 67 -22.37 -19.33 -16.39
C LYS A 67 -22.06 -20.69 -15.78
N SER A 68 -20.90 -21.26 -16.10
CA SER A 68 -20.50 -22.58 -15.64
C SER A 68 -19.15 -22.60 -14.96
N ASN A 69 -18.95 -23.60 -14.07
CA ASN A 69 -17.67 -23.80 -13.38
C ASN A 69 -16.52 -24.09 -14.36
N TRP A 70 -16.82 -24.76 -15.48
CA TRP A 70 -15.84 -24.94 -16.55
C TRP A 70 -15.40 -23.59 -17.13
N GLU A 71 -16.33 -22.74 -17.56
CA GLU A 71 -16.00 -21.42 -18.10
C GLU A 71 -15.20 -20.59 -17.09
N TYR A 72 -15.53 -20.67 -15.81
CA TYR A 72 -14.77 -20.02 -14.74
C TYR A 72 -13.31 -20.48 -14.70
N ARG A 73 -13.07 -21.79 -14.66
CA ARG A 73 -11.71 -22.37 -14.68
C ARG A 73 -10.96 -22.02 -15.97
N ARG A 74 -11.65 -22.01 -17.12
CA ARG A 74 -11.09 -21.58 -18.40
C ARG A 74 -10.66 -20.13 -18.37
N TYR A 75 -11.51 -19.26 -17.83
CA TYR A 75 -11.24 -17.83 -17.71
C TYR A 75 -10.02 -17.58 -16.82
N LEU A 76 -9.97 -18.20 -15.63
CA LEU A 76 -8.84 -18.06 -14.72
C LEU A 76 -7.53 -18.56 -15.31
N THR A 77 -7.56 -19.67 -16.04
CA THR A 77 -6.35 -20.22 -16.67
C THR A 77 -5.87 -19.37 -17.85
N SER A 78 -6.78 -18.93 -18.72
CA SER A 78 -6.46 -18.08 -19.87
C SER A 78 -5.98 -16.69 -19.50
N ASN A 79 -6.53 -16.08 -18.44
CA ASN A 79 -6.18 -14.73 -17.96
C ASN A 79 -5.28 -14.75 -16.72
N SER A 80 -4.68 -15.89 -16.38
CA SER A 80 -3.92 -16.09 -15.14
C SER A 80 -2.78 -15.08 -14.94
N LYS A 81 -2.08 -14.72 -16.02
CA LYS A 81 -0.97 -13.75 -15.97
C LYS A 81 -1.45 -12.36 -15.59
N ASP A 82 -2.53 -11.91 -16.21
CA ASP A 82 -3.09 -10.57 -15.99
C ASP A 82 -3.68 -10.45 -14.59
N ILE A 83 -4.39 -11.50 -14.12
CA ILE A 83 -4.93 -11.57 -12.76
C ILE A 83 -3.79 -11.51 -11.73
N LEU A 84 -2.69 -12.26 -11.96
CA LEU A 84 -1.54 -12.25 -11.06
C LEU A 84 -0.89 -10.87 -11.01
N GLU A 85 -0.68 -10.23 -12.16
CA GLU A 85 -0.09 -8.90 -12.24
C GLU A 85 -0.99 -7.85 -11.56
N TYR A 86 -2.31 -7.92 -11.77
CA TYR A 86 -3.28 -7.02 -11.14
C TYR A 86 -3.27 -7.18 -9.62
N ASN A 87 -3.44 -8.41 -9.13
CA ASN A 87 -3.44 -8.69 -7.69
C ASN A 87 -2.13 -8.27 -7.02
N PHE A 88 -0.99 -8.45 -7.70
CA PHE A 88 0.30 -7.99 -7.20
C PHE A 88 0.37 -6.46 -7.07
N LYS A 89 -0.13 -5.71 -8.07
CA LYS A 89 -0.16 -4.24 -8.01
C LYS A 89 -1.08 -3.73 -6.91
N GLU A 90 -2.25 -4.33 -6.75
CA GLU A 90 -3.18 -3.99 -5.67
C GLU A 90 -2.56 -4.29 -4.30
N ALA A 91 -1.96 -5.46 -4.10
CA ALA A 91 -1.27 -5.79 -2.86
C ALA A 91 -0.07 -4.88 -2.56
N CYS A 92 0.62 -4.39 -3.60
CA CYS A 92 1.69 -3.41 -3.44
C CYS A 92 1.14 -2.07 -2.93
N ASN A 93 -0.04 -1.64 -3.41
CA ASN A 93 -0.71 -0.43 -2.94
C ASN A 93 -1.05 -0.46 -1.43
N ASP A 94 -1.28 -1.64 -0.85
CA ASP A 94 -1.52 -1.80 0.59
C ASP A 94 -0.30 -1.44 1.46
N VAL A 95 0.92 -1.64 0.92
CA VAL A 95 2.18 -1.36 1.63
C VAL A 95 2.78 -0.01 1.23
N GLY A 96 2.31 0.60 0.14
CA GLY A 96 2.65 1.94 -0.31
C GLY A 96 2.23 2.17 -1.77
N TYR A 97 2.11 3.42 -2.21
CA TYR A 97 1.62 3.70 -3.58
C TYR A 97 2.55 3.16 -4.67
N PHE A 98 2.11 2.14 -5.41
CA PHE A 98 2.76 1.70 -6.65
C PHE A 98 2.34 2.57 -7.86
N LYS A 99 1.09 3.03 -7.87
CA LYS A 99 0.57 4.04 -8.79
C LYS A 99 -0.19 5.11 -8.02
N ARG A 100 0.22 6.37 -8.11
CA ARG A 100 -0.57 7.47 -7.51
C ARG A 100 -1.52 8.05 -8.55
N PRO A 101 -2.76 8.41 -8.18
CA PRO A 101 -3.69 9.11 -9.08
C PRO A 101 -3.11 10.42 -9.64
N ILE A 102 -2.20 11.06 -8.90
CA ILE A 102 -1.49 12.28 -9.32
C ILE A 102 -0.44 12.04 -10.42
N ASP A 103 -0.04 10.79 -10.67
CA ASP A 103 0.96 10.47 -11.70
C ASP A 103 0.33 10.27 -13.09
N LEU A 104 -1.01 10.32 -13.20
CA LEU A 104 -1.67 10.42 -14.51
C LEU A 104 -1.70 11.89 -14.94
N PRO A 105 -0.93 12.30 -15.96
CA PRO A 105 -1.11 13.63 -16.54
C PRO A 105 -2.53 13.72 -17.10
N SER A 106 -3.24 14.80 -16.75
CA SER A 106 -4.54 15.09 -17.35
C SER A 106 -4.39 15.18 -18.86
N ILE A 107 -5.04 14.27 -19.60
CA ILE A 107 -5.05 14.25 -21.07
C ILE A 107 -5.59 15.58 -21.62
N GLN A 108 -6.41 16.29 -20.84
CA GLN A 108 -7.04 17.55 -21.24
C GLN A 108 -6.17 18.79 -21.02
N SER A 109 -5.22 18.78 -20.07
CA SER A 109 -4.52 20.02 -19.71
C SER A 109 -3.25 20.28 -20.53
N ASN A 110 -2.69 19.28 -21.21
CA ASN A 110 -1.35 19.35 -21.85
C ASN A 110 -0.24 19.91 -20.91
N ALA A 111 -0.55 20.03 -19.62
CA ALA A 111 0.26 20.67 -18.61
C ALA A 111 0.93 19.56 -17.83
N VAL A 112 2.21 19.35 -18.14
CA VAL A 112 3.09 18.51 -17.35
C VAL A 112 3.42 19.28 -16.07
N SER A 113 2.59 19.11 -15.05
CA SER A 113 2.82 19.62 -13.69
C SER A 113 3.05 18.43 -12.77
N GLY A 114 4.21 18.36 -12.12
CA GLY A 114 4.55 17.23 -11.24
C GLY A 114 6.03 16.83 -11.25
N TYR A 115 6.86 17.38 -12.14
CA TYR A 115 8.30 17.19 -12.05
C TYR A 115 8.89 18.02 -10.91
N ASN A 116 9.05 17.40 -9.74
CA ASN A 116 9.92 17.91 -8.69
C ASN A 116 11.37 17.73 -9.16
N ASN A 117 11.98 18.79 -9.70
CA ASN A 117 13.42 18.80 -9.89
C ASN A 117 14.09 18.69 -8.49
N PRO A 118 15.15 17.87 -8.34
CA PRO A 118 15.83 17.74 -7.07
C PRO A 118 16.31 19.10 -6.57
N PHE A 119 16.07 19.38 -5.29
CA PHE A 119 16.48 20.64 -4.69
C PHE A 119 18.01 20.69 -4.56
N LEU A 120 18.61 21.71 -5.17
CA LEU A 120 20.05 21.95 -5.10
C LEU A 120 20.35 22.99 -4.02
N PHE A 121 21.10 22.59 -2.99
CA PHE A 121 21.62 23.50 -1.96
C PHE A 121 22.69 24.41 -2.55
N ARG A 122 22.63 25.71 -2.23
CA ARG A 122 23.58 26.69 -2.76
C ARG A 122 24.97 26.62 -2.11
N SER A 123 25.03 26.12 -0.88
CA SER A 123 26.27 26.00 -0.11
C SER A 123 26.13 24.96 0.99
N VAL A 124 27.24 24.54 1.60
CA VAL A 124 27.24 23.59 2.73
C VAL A 124 26.50 24.15 3.96
N VAL A 125 26.42 25.48 4.08
CA VAL A 125 25.76 26.18 5.20
C VAL A 125 24.28 26.52 4.88
N ASP A 126 23.81 26.16 3.69
CA ASP A 126 22.45 26.43 3.26
C ASP A 126 21.46 25.51 4.00
N ASN A 127 20.61 26.12 4.83
CA ASN A 127 19.59 25.42 5.62
C ASN A 127 18.18 25.58 5.05
N SER A 128 18.05 25.94 3.77
CA SER A 128 16.77 26.08 3.10
C SER A 128 16.00 24.75 3.04
N LYS A 129 14.71 24.80 3.33
CA LYS A 129 13.81 23.65 3.34
C LYS A 129 12.79 23.82 2.20
N PRO A 130 12.98 23.18 1.03
CA PRO A 130 12.02 23.24 -0.07
C PRO A 130 10.69 22.57 0.31
N GLN A 131 9.67 22.76 -0.53
CA GLN A 131 8.39 22.08 -0.37
C GLN A 131 8.59 20.56 -0.40
N GLY A 132 7.99 19.84 0.56
CA GLY A 132 8.15 18.39 0.70
C GLY A 132 9.48 17.96 1.32
N TYR A 133 10.26 18.88 1.92
CA TYR A 133 11.48 18.53 2.64
C TYR A 133 11.19 17.56 3.80
N GLN A 134 11.67 16.33 3.66
CA GLN A 134 11.62 15.32 4.72
C GLN A 134 12.90 15.33 5.54
N GLU A 135 12.75 15.30 6.87
CA GLU A 135 13.84 15.13 7.82
C GLU A 135 13.96 13.67 8.23
N SER A 136 15.20 13.18 8.33
CA SER A 136 15.51 11.88 8.88
C SER A 136 16.81 11.96 9.67
N ASP A 137 16.96 11.12 10.70
CA ASP A 137 18.14 11.14 11.56
C ASP A 137 19.43 10.93 10.76
N LEU A 138 19.40 9.99 9.81
CA LEU A 138 20.51 9.72 8.88
C LEU A 138 20.86 10.94 8.02
N LYS A 139 19.86 11.64 7.50
CA LYS A 139 20.06 12.84 6.67
C LYS A 139 20.63 14.00 7.50
N ASN A 140 20.09 14.21 8.69
CA ASN A 140 20.56 15.25 9.60
C ASN A 140 22.00 14.99 10.05
N LEU A 141 22.35 13.74 10.36
CA LEU A 141 23.72 13.33 10.70
C LEU A 141 24.68 13.58 9.53
N TYR A 142 24.29 13.24 8.30
CA TYR A 142 25.12 13.48 7.12
C TYR A 142 25.36 14.97 6.88
N LEU A 143 24.30 15.78 6.84
CA LEU A 143 24.41 17.22 6.57
C LEU A 143 25.25 17.95 7.63
N THR A 144 25.05 17.63 8.91
CA THR A 144 25.82 18.23 10.01
C THR A 144 27.30 17.83 9.97
N ARG A 145 27.62 16.59 9.59
CA ARG A 145 28.99 16.13 9.38
C ARG A 145 29.68 16.90 8.25
N GLU A 146 29.01 17.11 7.12
CA GLU A 146 29.57 17.89 6.00
C GLU A 146 29.79 19.36 6.38
N GLN A 147 28.84 19.96 7.12
CA GLN A 147 29.00 21.30 7.69
C GLN A 147 30.21 21.42 8.63
N LEU A 148 30.42 20.42 9.49
CA LEU A 148 31.56 20.38 10.40
C LEU A 148 32.88 20.22 9.63
N ASN A 149 32.91 19.33 8.64
CA ASN A 149 34.08 19.14 7.78
C ASN A 149 34.46 20.41 7.02
N ALA A 150 33.48 21.15 6.49
CA ALA A 150 33.73 22.42 5.80
C ALA A 150 34.29 23.52 6.72
N ARG A 151 34.10 23.41 8.05
CA ARG A 151 34.64 24.32 9.06
C ARG A 151 36.01 23.90 9.61
N LYS A 152 36.59 22.80 9.13
CA LYS A 152 37.93 22.39 9.55
C LYS A 152 38.95 23.38 9.01
N ILE A 153 39.47 24.22 9.89
CA ILE A 153 40.59 25.11 9.62
C ILE A 153 41.82 24.47 10.26
N SER A 154 42.90 24.32 9.48
CA SER A 154 44.19 23.90 10.04
C SER A 154 44.80 25.08 10.80
N PRO A 155 45.26 24.90 12.05
CA PRO A 155 45.97 25.96 12.75
C PRO A 155 47.21 26.36 11.96
N VAL A 156 47.29 27.64 11.55
CA VAL A 156 48.55 28.21 11.06
C VAL A 156 49.37 28.57 12.29
N VAL A 157 50.51 27.92 12.45
CA VAL A 157 51.54 28.32 13.40
C VAL A 157 52.31 29.46 12.76
N ASN A 158 52.15 30.68 13.28
CA ASN A 158 53.04 31.81 12.99
C ASN A 158 54.17 31.83 14.02
#